data_AF-A0A1G0ZQ07-F1
#
_entry.id   AF-A0A1G0ZQ07-F1
#
_cell.length_a   1.000
_cell.length_b   1.000
_cell.length_c   1.000
_cell.angle_alpha   90.00
_cell.angle_beta   90.00
_cell.angle_gamma   90.00
#
_symmetry.space_group_name_H-M   'P 1'
#
loop_
_entity.id
_entity.type
_entity.pdbx_description
1 polymer ?
#
loop_
_entity_poly.entity_id
_entity_poly.type
_entity_poly.pdbx_seq_one_letter_code
_entity_poly.pdbx_strand_id
1 'polypeptide(L)'
;MLNTWKSKKKTVRSGFTLIELIAVLAIALLITGVVVVNVGRMPAFISLDNTAHRIQYLFSKAAMMAAAQGKVVNVSYSGNSFTIDQADNSEAGIGLSAGGTAVSERIPESVELVFDDEEPKYIFFPDGTGSGTAFKMTLKGHSCRIRISPLTGAAVLEYPGEGEQ
;
A
#
# COMPACT_ATOMS: atom_id res chain seq x y z
N MET A 1 -27.09 -75.34 -8.89
CA MET A 1 -26.95 -74.01 -8.27
C MET A 1 -26.17 -73.11 -9.21
N LEU A 2 -26.45 -71.80 -9.18
CA LEU A 2 -25.85 -70.67 -9.92
C LEU A 2 -26.54 -70.27 -11.23
N ASN A 3 -27.52 -69.37 -11.08
CA ASN A 3 -28.03 -68.54 -12.17
C ASN A 3 -27.35 -67.17 -12.06
N THR A 4 -26.46 -66.84 -12.99
CA THR A 4 -25.69 -65.59 -12.98
C THR A 4 -26.53 -64.47 -13.57
N TRP A 5 -27.09 -63.61 -12.71
CA TRP A 5 -27.84 -62.43 -13.15
C TRP A 5 -26.86 -61.34 -13.61
N LYS A 6 -26.70 -61.21 -14.94
CA LYS A 6 -25.82 -60.21 -15.55
C LYS A 6 -26.59 -58.88 -15.69
N SER A 7 -26.45 -58.01 -14.69
CA SER A 7 -27.03 -56.66 -14.73
C SER A 7 -26.31 -55.80 -15.79
N LYS A 8 -27.03 -55.46 -16.87
CA LYS A 8 -26.57 -54.47 -17.86
C LYS A 8 -26.62 -53.07 -17.23
N LYS A 9 -25.45 -52.55 -16.85
CA LYS A 9 -25.32 -51.11 -16.53
C LYS A 9 -25.58 -50.30 -17.79
N LYS A 10 -26.70 -49.55 -17.83
CA LYS A 10 -26.93 -48.51 -18.85
C LYS A 10 -25.93 -47.38 -18.59
N THR A 11 -24.90 -47.27 -19.42
CA THR A 11 -24.05 -46.09 -19.45
C THR A 11 -24.83 -44.98 -20.15
N VAL A 12 -25.45 -44.09 -19.38
CA VAL A 12 -26.06 -42.87 -19.91
C VAL A 12 -24.91 -41.95 -20.33
N ARG A 13 -24.62 -41.90 -21.62
CA ARG A 13 -23.78 -40.83 -22.19
C ARG A 13 -24.67 -39.61 -22.36
N SER A 14 -24.69 -38.73 -21.36
CA SER A 14 -25.26 -37.39 -21.52
C SER A 14 -24.25 -36.53 -22.29
N GLY A 15 -24.42 -36.46 -23.61
CA GLY A 15 -23.77 -35.40 -24.38
C GLY A 15 -24.41 -34.07 -23.99
N PHE A 16 -23.59 -33.08 -23.66
CA PHE A 16 -24.07 -31.72 -23.44
C PHE A 16 -24.84 -31.27 -24.68
N THR A 17 -26.05 -30.79 -24.47
CA THR A 17 -26.88 -30.33 -25.59
C THR A 17 -26.33 -29.01 -26.11
N LEU A 18 -26.42 -28.78 -27.43
CA LEU A 18 -25.91 -27.54 -28.05
C LEU A 18 -26.56 -26.29 -27.43
N ILE A 19 -27.83 -26.40 -27.04
CA ILE A 19 -28.58 -25.34 -26.36
C ILE A 19 -28.05 -25.05 -24.95
N GLU A 20 -27.65 -26.08 -24.20
CA GLU A 20 -27.08 -25.93 -22.86
C GLU A 20 -25.73 -25.21 -22.91
N LEU A 21 -24.90 -25.54 -23.91
CA LEU A 21 -23.63 -24.84 -24.12
C LEU A 21 -23.83 -23.34 -24.45
N ILE A 22 -24.80 -23.02 -25.31
CA ILE A 22 -25.14 -21.63 -25.62
C ILE A 22 -25.69 -20.90 -24.39
N ALA A 23 -26.55 -21.56 -23.60
CA ALA A 23 -27.10 -20.98 -22.38
C ALA A 23 -26.01 -20.67 -21.35
N VAL A 24 -25.07 -21.58 -21.14
CA VAL A 24 -23.93 -21.37 -20.22
C VAL A 24 -23.04 -20.22 -20.72
N LEU A 25 -22.74 -20.15 -22.02
CA LEU A 25 -21.97 -19.04 -22.60
C LEU A 25 -22.67 -17.70 -22.42
N ALA A 26 -23.99 -17.65 -22.63
CA ALA A 26 -24.76 -16.43 -22.44
C ALA A 26 -24.71 -15.95 -20.98
N ILE A 27 -24.88 -16.86 -20.02
CA ILE A 27 -24.79 -16.54 -18.59
C ILE A 27 -23.36 -16.12 -18.20
N ALA A 28 -22.34 -16.81 -18.69
CA ALA A 28 -20.94 -16.48 -18.43
C ALA A 28 -20.57 -15.08 -18.97
N LEU A 29 -21.03 -14.72 -20.18
CA LEU A 29 -20.83 -13.39 -20.75
C LEU A 29 -21.52 -12.30 -19.93
N LEU A 30 -22.74 -12.58 -19.46
CA LEU A 30 -23.49 -11.65 -18.63
C LEU A 30 -22.77 -11.39 -17.30
N ILE A 31 -22.33 -12.46 -16.62
CA ILE A 31 -21.57 -12.35 -15.37
C ILE A 31 -20.25 -11.61 -15.61
N THR A 32 -19.51 -11.96 -16.67
CA THR A 32 -18.22 -11.33 -16.98
C THR A 32 -18.40 -9.84 -17.26
N GLY A 33 -19.43 -9.46 -18.03
CA GLY A 33 -19.74 -8.06 -18.31
C GLY A 33 -20.03 -7.26 -17.05
N VAL A 34 -20.83 -7.80 -16.12
CA VAL A 34 -21.15 -7.14 -14.85
C VAL A 34 -19.90 -6.96 -13.98
N VAL A 35 -19.03 -7.99 -13.90
CA VAL A 35 -17.81 -7.93 -13.09
C VAL A 35 -16.85 -6.86 -13.63
N VAL A 36 -16.65 -6.78 -14.95
CA VAL A 36 -15.75 -5.78 -15.57
C VAL A 36 -16.19 -4.35 -15.25
N VAL A 37 -17.49 -4.07 -15.23
CA VAL A 37 -18.02 -2.74 -14.88
C VAL A 37 -17.77 -2.39 -13.41
N ASN A 38 -17.74 -3.37 -12.51
CA ASN A 38 -17.62 -3.12 -11.07
C ASN A 38 -16.17 -3.05 -10.55
N VAL A 39 -15.21 -3.70 -11.23
CA VAL A 39 -13.80 -3.75 -10.80
C VAL A 39 -13.09 -2.37 -10.89
N GLY A 40 -13.64 -1.42 -11.65
CA GLY A 40 -13.03 -0.09 -11.85
C GLY A 40 -13.15 0.91 -10.68
N ARG A 41 -13.86 0.56 -9.59
CA ARG A 41 -14.07 1.47 -8.46
C ARG A 41 -13.34 0.99 -7.22
N MET A 42 -12.00 1.06 -7.25
CA MET A 42 -11.24 0.94 -6.00
C MET A 42 -11.64 2.10 -5.08
N PRO A 43 -12.13 1.84 -3.86
CA PRO A 43 -12.54 2.89 -2.94
C PRO A 43 -11.37 3.82 -2.64
N ALA A 44 -11.60 5.13 -2.73
CA ALA A 44 -10.59 6.15 -2.42
C ALA A 44 -9.96 5.95 -1.04
N PHE A 45 -10.77 5.53 -0.07
CA PHE A 45 -10.30 5.21 1.28
C PHE A 45 -9.17 4.16 1.30
N ILE A 46 -9.30 3.07 0.52
CA ILE A 46 -8.29 1.98 0.49
C ILE A 46 -6.97 2.49 -0.11
N SER A 47 -7.03 3.32 -1.15
CA SER A 47 -5.81 3.91 -1.74
C SER A 47 -5.16 4.95 -0.82
N LEU A 48 -5.94 5.75 -0.10
CA LEU A 48 -5.42 6.73 0.85
C LEU A 48 -4.73 6.05 2.03
N ASP A 49 -5.39 5.06 2.61
CA ASP A 49 -4.91 4.30 3.77
C ASP A 49 -3.62 3.53 3.45
N ASN A 50 -3.59 2.84 2.30
CA ASN A 50 -2.37 2.18 1.82
C ASN A 50 -1.21 3.17 1.63
N THR A 51 -1.49 4.37 1.11
CA THR A 51 -0.46 5.41 0.94
C THR A 51 0.03 5.93 2.29
N ALA A 52 -0.88 6.15 3.23
CA ALA A 52 -0.55 6.60 4.59
C ALA A 52 0.34 5.57 5.32
N HIS A 53 0.00 4.28 5.24
CA HIS A 53 0.81 3.21 5.81
C HIS A 53 2.18 3.06 5.14
N ARG A 54 2.28 3.27 3.82
CA ARG A 54 3.57 3.29 3.10
C ARG A 54 4.48 4.41 3.60
N ILE A 55 3.94 5.61 3.79
CA ILE A 55 4.71 6.73 4.34
C ILE A 55 5.11 6.46 5.79
N GLN A 56 4.19 5.93 6.61
CA GLN A 56 4.48 5.52 7.98
C GLN A 56 5.61 4.49 8.05
N TYR A 57 5.60 3.50 7.16
CA TYR A 57 6.69 2.53 7.03
C TYR A 57 8.01 3.20 6.62
N LEU A 58 7.99 4.14 5.67
CA LEU A 58 9.18 4.89 5.26
C LEU A 58 9.80 5.68 6.42
N PHE A 59 8.98 6.40 7.20
CA PHE A 59 9.46 7.14 8.37
C PHE A 59 9.97 6.21 9.48
N SER A 60 9.28 5.09 9.73
CA SER A 60 9.73 4.09 10.71
C SER A 60 11.07 3.46 10.27
N LYS A 61 11.26 3.24 8.98
CA LYS A 61 12.51 2.78 8.40
C LYS A 61 13.62 3.82 8.55
N ALA A 62 13.34 5.11 8.34
CA ALA A 62 14.30 6.18 8.56
C ALA A 62 14.73 6.27 10.03
N ALA A 63 13.79 6.18 10.98
CA ALA A 63 14.08 6.13 12.41
C ALA A 63 14.95 4.92 12.78
N MET A 64 14.60 3.74 12.26
CA MET A 64 15.39 2.52 12.48
C MET A 64 16.80 2.64 11.89
N MET A 65 16.94 3.24 10.71
CA MET A 65 18.25 3.50 10.10
C MET A 65 19.10 4.45 10.95
N ALA A 66 18.49 5.52 11.47
CA ALA A 66 19.19 6.46 12.34
C ALA A 66 19.72 5.79 13.61
N ALA A 67 18.86 4.99 14.26
CA ALA A 67 19.21 4.23 15.46
C ALA A 67 20.28 3.15 15.18
N ALA A 68 20.13 2.38 14.10
CA ALA A 68 21.05 1.30 13.76
C ALA A 68 22.44 1.80 13.34
N GLN A 69 22.52 2.96 12.69
CA GLN A 69 23.77 3.51 12.18
C GLN A 69 24.43 4.51 13.13
N GLY A 70 23.72 4.94 14.18
CA GLY A 70 24.24 5.97 15.09
C GLY A 70 24.32 7.36 14.45
N LYS A 71 23.61 7.62 13.33
CA LYS A 71 23.69 8.86 12.54
C LYS A 71 22.33 9.48 12.32
N VAL A 72 22.32 10.80 12.09
CA VAL A 72 21.09 11.53 11.75
C VAL A 72 20.67 11.18 10.32
N VAL A 73 19.40 10.83 10.15
CA VAL A 73 18.80 10.53 8.85
C VAL A 73 17.78 11.61 8.52
N ASN A 74 17.85 12.18 7.31
CA ASN A 74 16.89 13.16 6.86
C ASN A 74 15.93 12.51 5.86
N VAL A 75 14.67 12.93 5.87
CA VAL A 75 13.72 12.60 4.81
C VAL A 75 13.25 13.90 4.19
N SER A 76 13.39 13.99 2.87
CA SER A 76 13.01 15.13 2.06
C SER A 76 11.82 14.78 1.17
N TYR A 77 10.97 15.77 0.88
CA TYR A 77 9.88 15.63 -0.06
C TYR A 77 10.16 16.46 -1.30
N SER A 78 10.25 15.81 -2.46
CA SER A 78 10.46 16.48 -3.75
C SER A 78 9.76 15.73 -4.88
N GLY A 79 9.16 16.46 -5.81
CA GLY A 79 8.57 15.89 -7.03
C GLY A 79 7.52 14.80 -6.78
N ASN A 80 6.70 14.94 -5.73
CA ASN A 80 5.70 13.96 -5.32
C ASN A 80 6.27 12.65 -4.76
N SER A 81 7.48 12.69 -4.20
CA SER A 81 8.12 11.53 -3.57
C SER A 81 8.84 11.91 -2.29
N PHE A 82 8.79 11.02 -1.31
CA PHE A 82 9.62 11.09 -0.11
C PHE A 82 10.91 10.32 -0.34
N THR A 83 12.06 10.92 -0.07
CA THR A 83 13.38 10.29 -0.21
C THR A 83 14.13 10.34 1.10
N ILE A 84 14.74 9.23 1.48
CA ILE A 84 15.63 9.16 2.64
C ILE A 84 17.04 9.59 2.21
N ASP A 85 17.51 10.72 2.74
CA ASP A 85 18.85 11.26 2.51
C ASP A 85 19.74 10.89 3.70
N GLN A 86 20.75 10.06 3.42
CA GLN A 86 21.78 9.73 4.40
C GLN A 86 22.84 10.82 4.38
N ALA A 87 22.97 11.55 5.49
CA ALA A 87 24.02 12.54 5.66
C ALA A 87 25.36 11.82 5.94
N ASP A 88 25.98 11.23 4.92
CA ASP A 88 27.42 11.03 4.98
C ASP A 88 28.12 10.98 3.62
N ASN A 89 28.99 11.95 3.42
CA ASN A 89 30.08 11.92 2.47
C ASN A 89 31.14 10.94 2.99
N SER A 90 31.35 9.80 2.33
CA SER A 90 32.67 9.24 1.95
C SER A 90 32.67 7.73 1.79
N GLU A 91 33.53 7.33 0.86
CA GLU A 91 33.80 6.01 0.33
C GLU A 91 34.22 4.96 1.39
N ALA A 92 33.86 3.71 1.09
CA ALA A 92 34.47 2.45 1.55
C ALA A 92 34.55 2.16 3.08
N GLY A 93 33.86 1.10 3.53
CA GLY A 93 34.17 0.53 4.85
C GLY A 93 33.21 -0.52 5.44
N ILE A 94 32.89 -1.57 4.68
CA ILE A 94 32.56 -2.94 5.12
C ILE A 94 31.72 -3.12 6.41
N GLY A 95 30.41 -3.39 6.23
CA GLY A 95 29.55 -3.95 7.26
C GLY A 95 28.10 -4.13 6.79
N LEU A 96 27.83 -5.26 6.14
CA LEU A 96 26.53 -5.70 5.58
C LEU A 96 25.97 -4.85 4.42
N SER A 97 26.33 -5.23 3.20
CA SER A 97 25.57 -4.86 2.01
C SER A 97 24.18 -5.50 2.02
N ALA A 98 23.18 -4.73 2.43
CA ALA A 98 21.94 -4.64 1.66
C ALA A 98 21.97 -3.25 1.01
N GLY A 99 22.04 -3.20 -0.32
CA GLY A 99 22.41 -2.03 -1.10
C GLY A 99 21.82 -0.72 -0.60
N GLY A 100 22.65 0.33 -0.58
CA GLY A 100 22.21 1.72 -0.41
C GLY A 100 21.34 2.14 -1.60
N THR A 101 20.14 1.57 -1.68
CA THR A 101 19.08 2.04 -2.55
C THR A 101 18.47 3.22 -1.80
N ALA A 102 18.65 4.43 -2.34
CA ALA A 102 17.84 5.56 -1.91
C ALA A 102 16.39 5.09 -1.88
N VAL A 103 15.81 5.02 -0.67
CA VAL A 103 14.46 4.51 -0.50
C VAL A 103 13.56 5.69 -0.80
N SER A 104 12.99 5.69 -2.01
CA SER A 104 12.01 6.67 -2.41
C SER A 104 10.62 6.03 -2.47
N GLU A 105 9.65 6.68 -1.84
CA GLU A 105 8.24 6.31 -1.98
C GLU A 105 7.53 7.40 -2.79
N ARG A 106 6.95 6.99 -3.92
CA ARG A 106 6.18 7.89 -4.79
C ARG A 106 4.74 7.96 -4.32
N ILE A 107 4.24 9.18 -4.20
CA ILE A 107 2.84 9.43 -3.85
C ILE A 107 2.00 9.34 -5.14
N PRO A 108 0.88 8.61 -5.14
CA PRO A 108 -0.04 8.58 -6.28
C PRO A 108 -0.55 9.99 -6.59
N GLU A 109 -0.65 10.34 -7.87
CA GLU A 109 -1.12 11.67 -8.32
C GLU A 109 -2.57 11.97 -7.90
N SER A 110 -3.34 10.94 -7.57
CA SER A 110 -4.68 11.12 -7.05
C SER A 110 -4.72 11.70 -5.62
N VAL A 111 -3.64 11.57 -4.86
CA VAL A 111 -3.56 12.02 -3.46
C VAL A 111 -3.00 13.44 -3.43
N GLU A 112 -3.78 14.34 -2.85
CA GLU A 112 -3.36 15.72 -2.59
C GLU A 112 -2.63 15.79 -1.24
N LEU A 113 -1.48 16.45 -1.21
CA LEU A 113 -0.68 16.67 -0.02
C LEU A 113 -0.66 18.16 0.33
N VAL A 114 -1.00 18.46 1.58
CA VAL A 114 -0.94 19.82 2.14
C VAL A 114 0.00 19.77 3.34
N PHE A 115 1.13 20.45 3.24
CA PHE A 115 2.10 20.58 4.32
C PHE A 115 1.78 21.82 5.16
N ASP A 116 2.03 21.73 6.47
CA ASP A 116 1.85 22.89 7.36
C ASP A 116 2.96 23.94 7.13
N ASP A 117 4.14 23.53 6.63
CA ASP A 117 5.29 24.37 6.31
C ASP A 117 5.61 24.40 4.81
N GLU A 118 6.18 25.51 4.31
CA GLU A 118 6.60 25.69 2.91
C GLU A 118 7.74 24.76 2.50
N GLU A 119 8.65 24.45 3.45
CA GLU A 119 9.80 23.55 3.25
C GLU A 119 9.71 22.36 4.22
N PRO A 120 8.99 21.29 3.87
CA PRO A 120 8.79 20.17 4.77
C PRO A 120 10.10 19.40 4.96
N LYS A 121 10.63 19.45 6.18
CA LYS A 121 11.86 18.74 6.57
C LYS A 121 11.57 17.75 7.69
N TYR A 122 12.06 16.52 7.54
CA TYR A 122 11.92 15.46 8.53
C TYR A 122 13.31 14.95 8.91
N ILE A 123 13.57 14.85 10.20
CA ILE A 123 14.87 14.52 10.77
C ILE A 123 14.67 13.44 11.82
N PHE A 124 15.44 12.36 11.72
CA PHE A 124 15.40 11.25 12.67
C PHE A 124 16.76 11.11 13.33
N PHE A 125 16.75 10.93 14.65
CA PHE A 125 17.95 10.94 15.47
C PHE A 125 18.29 9.53 15.98
N PRO A 126 19.57 9.24 16.28
CA PRO A 126 20.00 7.94 16.77
C PRO A 126 19.42 7.51 18.12
N ASP A 127 18.96 8.47 18.92
CA ASP A 127 18.33 8.26 20.22
C ASP A 127 16.86 7.78 20.11
N GLY A 128 16.36 7.63 18.88
CA GLY A 128 14.99 7.24 18.59
C GLY A 128 14.00 8.40 18.54
N THR A 129 14.46 9.65 18.72
CA THR A 129 13.61 10.83 18.54
C THR A 129 13.48 11.20 17.06
N GLY A 130 12.47 12.00 16.74
CA GLY A 130 12.26 12.51 15.39
C GLY A 130 11.61 13.88 15.40
N SER A 131 11.84 14.65 14.35
CA SER A 131 11.29 15.98 14.18
C SER A 131 10.81 16.15 12.75
N GLY A 132 9.66 16.77 12.57
CA GLY A 132 9.17 17.14 11.25
C GLY A 132 7.80 17.78 11.30
N THR A 133 7.48 18.46 10.20
CA THR A 133 6.18 19.13 10.05
C THR A 133 5.05 18.10 9.93
N ALA A 134 3.84 18.46 10.36
CA ALA A 134 2.69 17.63 10.06
C ALA A 134 2.21 17.93 8.64
N PHE A 135 1.55 16.96 8.02
CA PHE A 135 0.94 17.16 6.72
C PHE A 135 -0.36 16.39 6.60
N LYS A 136 -1.26 16.90 5.76
CA LYS A 136 -2.56 16.32 5.47
C LYS A 136 -2.55 15.71 4.08
N MET A 137 -3.02 14.47 3.99
CA MET A 137 -3.32 13.78 2.75
C MET A 137 -4.82 13.83 2.49
N THR A 138 -5.24 14.12 1.27
CA THR A 138 -6.65 14.16 0.87
C THR A 138 -6.86 13.37 -0.44
N LEU A 139 -7.92 12.57 -0.49
CA LEU A 139 -8.32 11.83 -1.69
C LEU A 139 -9.84 11.63 -1.72
N LYS A 140 -10.50 12.21 -2.73
CA LYS A 140 -11.97 12.12 -2.96
C LYS A 140 -12.81 12.34 -1.70
N GLY A 141 -12.48 13.37 -0.91
CA GLY A 141 -13.22 13.73 0.31
C GLY A 141 -12.79 12.99 1.59
N HIS A 142 -11.95 11.95 1.50
CA HIS A 142 -11.30 11.37 2.67
C HIS A 142 -10.00 12.12 2.96
N SER A 143 -9.67 12.30 4.23
CA SER A 143 -8.39 12.87 4.61
C SER A 143 -7.76 12.17 5.81
N CYS A 144 -6.44 12.25 5.91
CA CYS A 144 -5.64 11.73 7.00
C CYS A 144 -4.52 12.72 7.28
N ARG A 145 -4.23 12.99 8.56
CA ARG A 145 -3.10 13.80 8.97
C ARG A 145 -1.98 12.89 9.48
N ILE A 146 -0.76 13.15 9.02
CA ILE A 146 0.42 12.44 9.46
C ILE A 146 1.28 13.39 10.28
N ARG A 147 1.73 12.93 11.45
CA ARG A 147 2.62 13.67 12.34
C ARG A 147 3.71 12.76 12.89
N ILE A 148 4.92 13.29 13.04
CA ILE A 148 6.00 12.56 13.71
C ILE A 148 5.90 12.78 15.21
N SER A 149 5.95 11.69 15.99
CA SER A 149 6.04 11.73 17.43
C SER A 149 7.45 12.15 17.87
N PRO A 150 7.62 13.30 18.57
CA PRO A 150 8.94 13.77 18.97
C PRO A 150 9.72 12.79 19.85
N LEU A 151 9.00 12.01 20.64
CA LEU A 151 9.59 11.10 21.62
C LEU A 151 10.04 9.76 21.02
N THR A 152 9.42 9.33 19.93
CA THR A 152 9.59 7.96 19.39
C THR A 152 10.01 7.92 17.94
N GLY A 153 10.04 9.07 17.25
CA GLY A 153 10.28 9.14 15.82
C GLY A 153 9.21 8.43 14.98
N ALA A 154 8.17 7.87 15.59
CA ALA A 154 7.12 7.16 14.89
C ALA A 154 6.18 8.13 14.16
N ALA A 155 5.78 7.78 12.95
CA ALA A 155 4.70 8.48 12.26
C ALA A 155 3.35 8.01 12.81
N VAL A 156 2.55 8.96 13.28
CA VAL A 156 1.20 8.75 13.81
C VAL A 156 0.21 9.21 12.76
N LEU A 157 -0.76 8.35 12.46
CA LEU A 157 -1.87 8.62 11.56
C LEU A 157 -3.07 9.12 12.40
N GLU A 158 -3.55 10.31 12.08
CA GLU A 158 -4.70 10.94 12.72
C GLU A 158 -5.79 11.09 11.64
N TYR A 159 -6.86 10.31 11.74
CA TYR A 159 -8.03 10.47 10.88
C TYR A 159 -8.95 11.53 11.52
N PRO A 160 -9.52 12.46 10.74
CA PRO A 160 -10.55 13.34 11.26
C PRO A 160 -11.67 12.45 11.81
N GLY A 161 -12.01 12.62 13.08
CA GLY A 161 -13.10 11.86 13.69
C GLY A 161 -14.37 12.03 12.86
N GLU A 162 -15.15 10.96 12.75
CA GLU A 162 -16.53 11.01 12.23
C GLU A 162 -17.36 11.91 13.17
N GLY A 163 -17.29 13.24 13.01
CA GLY A 163 -17.80 14.13 14.05
C GLY A 163 -17.99 15.61 13.73
N GLU A 164 -17.42 16.17 12.64
CA GLU A 164 -17.73 17.55 12.25
C GLU A 164 -17.92 17.62 10.72
N GLN A 165 -19.19 17.48 10.32
CA GLN A 165 -19.74 18.03 9.07
C GLN A 165 -20.30 19.42 9.37
#